data_AF-A0AAD9DAB7-F1
#
_entry.id   AF-A0AAD9DAB7-F1
#
_cell.length_a   1.000
_cell.length_b   1.000
_cell.length_c   1.000
_cell.angle_alpha   90.00
_cell.angle_beta   90.00
_cell.angle_gamma   90.00
#
_symmetry.space_group_name_H-M   'P 1'
#
loop_
_entity.id
_entity.type
_entity.pdbx_description
1 polymer ?
#
loop_
_entity_poly.entity_id
_entity_poly.type
_entity_poly.pdbx_seq_one_letter_code
_entity_poly.pdbx_strand_id
1 'polypeptide(L)'
;MITDIVESQIELLCCAACGAAEADHVKLKKCTACYLARYCSVQCQRDDWQQHKRACKKRAAELRDEILFKQSESSYLGDCPICFLPLSLDSKAIMWSCCCKRICNGCNYSNMTREMEGSLKHTCAFCRLSFPTSQEEIELNIMKRVEVNDPGATQEKGWRLYNERDYKGAFEYYAKAAKLGDAEAHCNLACMYIGRALVLRKT
;
A
#
# COMPACT_ATOMS: atom_id res chain seq x y z
N MET A 1 -41.64 -11.91 -28.17
CA MET A 1 -40.40 -11.15 -28.43
C MET A 1 -39.74 -10.70 -27.12
N ILE A 2 -39.70 -11.56 -26.10
CA ILE A 2 -38.88 -11.38 -24.89
C ILE A 2 -38.53 -12.79 -24.39
N THR A 3 -37.68 -13.47 -25.16
CA THR A 3 -36.80 -14.53 -24.68
C THR A 3 -35.44 -14.13 -25.23
N ASP A 4 -34.39 -14.35 -24.43
CA ASP A 4 -32.97 -14.01 -24.67
C ASP A 4 -32.50 -12.75 -23.93
N ILE A 5 -31.29 -12.83 -23.38
CA ILE A 5 -30.56 -11.88 -22.49
C ILE A 5 -30.60 -12.23 -20.99
N VAL A 6 -30.60 -13.52 -20.63
CA VAL A 6 -29.93 -13.97 -19.39
C VAL A 6 -29.13 -15.27 -19.63
N GLU A 7 -28.32 -15.31 -20.70
CA GLU A 7 -27.22 -16.28 -20.76
C GLU A 7 -26.00 -15.63 -20.11
N SER A 8 -25.97 -15.66 -18.79
CA SER A 8 -24.70 -15.59 -18.06
C SER A 8 -23.84 -16.74 -18.60
N GLN A 9 -22.79 -16.42 -19.34
CA GLN A 9 -21.77 -17.38 -19.76
C GLN A 9 -21.18 -18.03 -18.50
N ILE A 10 -21.76 -19.14 -18.05
CA ILE A 10 -21.07 -20.11 -17.22
C ILE A 10 -19.98 -20.63 -18.16
N GLU A 11 -18.75 -20.12 -18.02
CA GLU A 11 -17.58 -20.72 -18.65
C GLU A 11 -17.55 -22.19 -18.21
N LEU A 12 -18.02 -23.08 -19.07
CA LEU A 12 -17.97 -24.51 -18.83
C LEU A 12 -16.50 -24.88 -18.69
N LEU A 13 -16.09 -25.20 -17.46
CA LEU A 13 -14.72 -25.57 -17.16
C LEU A 13 -14.45 -26.94 -17.76
N CYS A 14 -13.76 -26.99 -18.89
CA CYS A 14 -13.44 -28.22 -19.58
C CYS A 14 -11.94 -28.56 -19.50
N CYS A 15 -11.65 -29.86 -19.59
CA CYS A 15 -10.30 -30.36 -19.82
C CYS A 15 -9.79 -29.85 -21.17
N ALA A 16 -8.64 -29.17 -21.18
CA ALA A 16 -8.06 -28.58 -22.39
C ALA A 16 -7.65 -29.63 -23.44
N ALA A 17 -7.47 -30.90 -23.04
CA ALA A 17 -7.08 -31.97 -23.94
C ALA A 17 -8.27 -32.75 -24.53
N CYS A 18 -9.23 -33.16 -23.68
CA CYS A 18 -10.31 -34.06 -24.08
C CYS A 18 -11.70 -33.43 -24.08
N GLY A 19 -11.82 -32.17 -23.68
CA GLY A 19 -13.10 -31.45 -23.66
C GLY A 19 -14.06 -31.87 -22.53
N ALA A 20 -13.68 -32.83 -21.69
CA ALA A 20 -14.53 -33.27 -20.57
C ALA A 20 -14.81 -32.11 -19.61
N ALA A 21 -16.09 -31.83 -19.38
CA ALA A 21 -16.54 -30.81 -18.43
C ALA A 21 -16.29 -31.25 -16.98
N GLU A 22 -16.04 -30.28 -16.12
CA GLU A 22 -16.01 -30.47 -14.67
C GLU A 22 -17.40 -30.87 -14.17
N ALA A 23 -17.47 -31.96 -13.42
CA ALA A 23 -18.69 -32.55 -12.87
C ALA A 23 -18.36 -33.24 -11.54
N ASP A 24 -19.36 -33.71 -10.79
CA ASP A 24 -19.19 -34.33 -9.47
C ASP A 24 -18.14 -35.48 -9.44
N HIS A 25 -17.95 -36.16 -10.57
CA HIS A 25 -16.99 -37.26 -10.72
C HIS A 25 -15.70 -36.89 -11.49
N VAL A 26 -15.61 -35.68 -12.05
CA VAL A 26 -14.47 -35.23 -12.87
C VAL A 26 -13.94 -33.92 -12.29
N LYS A 27 -12.88 -34.02 -11.49
CA LYS A 27 -12.21 -32.84 -10.91
C LYS A 27 -11.07 -32.37 -11.81
N LEU A 28 -11.13 -31.13 -12.27
CA LEU A 28 -10.09 -30.58 -13.11
C LEU A 28 -8.97 -29.95 -12.27
N LYS A 29 -7.72 -30.20 -12.66
CA LYS A 29 -6.52 -29.61 -12.05
C LYS A 29 -5.96 -28.52 -12.96
N LYS A 30 -5.66 -27.35 -12.40
CA LYS A 30 -5.00 -26.27 -13.13
C LYS A 30 -3.55 -26.65 -13.46
N CYS A 31 -3.08 -26.24 -14.62
CA CYS A 31 -1.67 -26.23 -14.95
C CYS A 31 -0.92 -25.33 -13.95
N THR A 32 0.09 -25.86 -13.26
CA THR A 32 0.79 -25.13 -12.19
C THR A 32 1.71 -24.03 -12.70
N ALA A 33 2.03 -24.03 -13.99
CA ALA A 33 2.89 -23.00 -14.59
C ALA A 33 2.09 -21.78 -15.07
N CYS A 34 0.96 -21.99 -15.75
CA CYS A 34 0.21 -20.91 -16.39
C CYS A 34 -1.14 -20.62 -15.73
N TYR A 35 -1.67 -21.52 -14.91
CA TYR A 35 -2.97 -21.46 -14.24
C TYR A 35 -4.21 -21.28 -15.13
N LEU A 36 -4.05 -21.23 -16.46
CA LEU A 36 -5.14 -21.08 -17.44
C LEU A 36 -5.72 -22.43 -17.87
N ALA A 37 -4.88 -23.36 -18.31
CA ALA A 37 -5.33 -24.67 -18.74
C ALA A 37 -5.71 -25.55 -17.55
N ARG A 38 -6.73 -26.37 -17.73
CA ARG A 38 -7.25 -27.31 -16.76
C ARG A 38 -7.26 -28.72 -17.36
N TYR A 39 -6.95 -29.73 -16.56
CA TYR A 39 -6.86 -31.12 -17.02
C TYR A 39 -7.50 -32.07 -16.02
N CYS A 40 -8.26 -33.05 -16.52
CA CYS A 40 -8.82 -34.11 -15.68
C CYS A 40 -7.75 -35.13 -15.23
N SER A 41 -6.61 -35.18 -15.91
CA SER A 41 -5.53 -36.12 -15.62
C SER A 41 -4.16 -35.59 -16.05
N VAL A 42 -3.10 -36.18 -15.48
CA VAL A 42 -1.71 -35.92 -15.92
C VAL A 42 -1.50 -36.36 -17.37
N GLN A 43 -2.20 -37.41 -17.83
CA GLN A 43 -2.12 -37.87 -19.20
C GLN A 43 -2.66 -36.82 -20.17
N CYS A 44 -3.84 -36.27 -19.91
CA CYS A 44 -4.40 -35.17 -20.69
C CYS A 44 -3.48 -33.95 -20.74
N GLN A 45 -2.82 -33.61 -19.64
CA GLN A 45 -1.82 -32.53 -19.63
C GLN A 45 -0.61 -32.81 -20.52
N ARG A 46 -0.14 -34.07 -20.59
CA ARG A 46 0.97 -34.48 -21.45
C ARG A 46 0.57 -34.50 -22.92
N ASP A 47 -0.63 -34.98 -23.23
CA ASP A 47 -1.16 -35.08 -24.59
C ASP A 47 -1.34 -33.69 -25.22
N ASP A 48 -1.84 -32.73 -24.42
CA ASP A 48 -2.01 -31.33 -24.85
C ASP A 48 -0.68 -30.56 -24.90
N TRP A 49 0.43 -31.09 -24.37
CA TRP A 49 1.67 -30.32 -24.20
C TRP A 49 2.21 -29.74 -25.50
N GLN A 50 2.13 -30.46 -26.62
CA GLN A 50 2.61 -29.95 -27.91
C GLN A 50 1.87 -28.68 -28.36
N GLN A 51 0.57 -28.60 -28.07
CA GLN A 51 -0.27 -27.44 -28.42
C GLN A 51 -0.18 -26.35 -27.34
N HIS A 52 -0.21 -26.75 -26.06
CA HIS A 52 -0.21 -25.85 -24.92
C HIS A 52 1.13 -25.16 -24.63
N LYS A 53 2.27 -25.81 -24.88
CA LYS A 53 3.61 -25.37 -24.42
C LYS A 53 3.92 -23.91 -24.71
N ARG A 54 3.60 -23.42 -25.91
CA ARG A 54 3.86 -22.03 -26.30
C ARG A 54 3.01 -21.05 -25.48
N ALA A 55 1.70 -21.30 -25.38
CA ALA A 55 0.78 -20.49 -24.59
C ALA A 55 1.12 -20.55 -23.10
N CYS A 56 1.48 -21.73 -22.60
CA CYS A 56 1.91 -21.97 -21.23
C CYS A 56 3.10 -21.09 -20.84
N LYS A 57 4.17 -21.12 -21.65
CA LYS A 57 5.38 -20.33 -21.40
C LYS A 57 5.12 -18.82 -21.46
N LYS A 58 4.30 -18.38 -22.42
CA LYS A 58 3.90 -16.97 -22.53
C LYS A 58 3.17 -16.51 -21.27
N ARG A 59 2.14 -17.24 -20.84
CA ARG A 59 1.38 -16.89 -19.63
C ARG A 59 2.21 -16.99 -18.36
N ALA A 60 3.11 -17.97 -18.25
CA ALA A 60 4.01 -18.07 -17.10
C ALA A 60 4.96 -16.86 -17.00
N ALA A 61 5.42 -16.32 -18.14
CA ALA A 61 6.18 -15.08 -18.17
C ALA A 61 5.33 -13.86 -17.79
N GLU A 62 4.11 -13.75 -18.32
CA GLU A 62 3.16 -12.69 -17.94
C GLU A 62 2.84 -12.72 -16.44
N LEU A 63 2.58 -13.90 -15.86
CA LEU A 63 2.34 -14.05 -14.42
C LEU A 63 3.55 -13.64 -13.59
N ARG A 64 4.76 -13.94 -14.06
CA ARG A 64 5.99 -13.50 -13.40
C ARG A 64 6.10 -11.98 -13.43
N ASP A 65 5.82 -11.35 -14.57
CA ASP A 65 5.83 -9.89 -14.70
C ASP A 65 4.72 -9.26 -13.87
N GLU A 66 3.51 -9.83 -13.86
CA GLU A 66 2.42 -9.42 -12.98
C GLU A 66 2.86 -9.48 -11.51
N ILE A 67 3.48 -10.56 -11.04
CA ILE A 67 3.95 -10.65 -9.65
C ILE A 67 5.06 -9.62 -9.37
N LEU A 68 5.96 -9.37 -10.32
CA LEU A 68 7.08 -8.42 -10.16
C LEU A 68 6.63 -6.95 -10.20
N PHE A 69 5.62 -6.63 -11.01
CA PHE A 69 5.22 -5.24 -11.30
C PHE A 69 3.82 -4.88 -10.82
N LYS A 70 3.04 -5.84 -10.27
CA LYS A 70 1.76 -5.53 -9.62
C LYS A 70 2.07 -4.63 -8.44
N GLN A 71 1.70 -3.36 -8.60
CA GLN A 71 1.74 -2.42 -7.50
C GLN A 71 0.82 -2.94 -6.39
N SER A 72 1.27 -2.83 -5.14
CA SER A 72 0.41 -3.08 -4.00
C SER A 72 -0.81 -2.16 -4.08
N GLU A 73 -1.97 -2.66 -3.63
CA GLU A 73 -3.22 -1.89 -3.68
C GLU A 73 -3.10 -0.57 -2.90
N SER A 74 -2.17 -0.48 -1.96
CA SER A 74 -1.79 0.73 -1.24
C SER A 74 -0.27 0.91 -1.24
N SER A 75 0.20 2.16 -1.15
CA SER A 75 1.64 2.43 -0.94
C SER A 75 2.04 2.12 0.51
N TYR A 76 3.34 2.15 0.85
CA TYR A 76 3.76 2.02 2.25
C TYR A 76 3.23 3.15 3.15
N LEU A 77 2.77 4.26 2.57
CA LEU A 77 2.10 5.34 3.28
C LEU A 77 0.63 5.00 3.59
N GLY A 78 0.09 3.93 2.99
CA GLY A 78 -1.29 3.49 3.11
C GLY A 78 -2.24 4.27 2.20
N ASP A 79 -3.52 4.23 2.55
CA ASP A 79 -4.58 4.93 1.84
C ASP A 79 -4.99 6.20 2.57
N CYS A 80 -5.48 7.19 1.82
CA CYS A 80 -6.06 8.39 2.39
C CYS A 80 -7.31 8.00 3.21
N PRO A 81 -7.40 8.34 4.51
CA PRO A 81 -8.52 7.93 5.35
C PRO A 81 -9.84 8.68 5.06
N ILE A 82 -9.85 9.59 4.08
CA ILE A 82 -11.03 10.35 3.66
C ILE A 82 -11.62 9.80 2.36
N CYS A 83 -10.78 9.58 1.34
CA CYS A 83 -11.24 9.10 0.02
C CYS A 83 -10.85 7.64 -0.29
N PHE A 84 -10.10 6.98 0.60
CA PHE A 84 -9.61 5.61 0.46
C PHE A 84 -8.77 5.34 -0.80
N LEU A 85 -8.26 6.42 -1.42
CA LEU A 85 -7.31 6.30 -2.52
C LEU A 85 -5.88 6.12 -1.96
N PRO A 86 -5.04 5.31 -2.60
CA PRO A 86 -3.64 5.15 -2.22
C PRO A 86 -2.91 6.47 -2.12
N LEU A 87 -2.17 6.69 -1.03
CA LEU A 87 -1.33 7.88 -0.88
C LEU A 87 -0.15 7.80 -1.85
N SER A 88 0.05 8.86 -2.62
CA SER A 88 1.16 8.98 -3.56
C SER A 88 2.50 8.94 -2.82
N LEU A 89 3.50 8.30 -3.45
CA LEU A 89 4.89 8.30 -2.98
C LEU A 89 5.59 9.65 -3.16
N ASP A 90 5.04 10.52 -4.02
CA ASP A 90 5.49 11.90 -4.16
C ASP A 90 5.05 12.73 -2.95
N SER A 91 5.53 13.97 -2.83
CA SER A 91 5.10 14.95 -1.81
C SER A 91 3.66 15.47 -2.00
N LYS A 92 2.69 14.57 -2.25
CA LYS A 92 1.27 14.83 -2.52
C LYS A 92 0.36 14.39 -1.36
N ALA A 93 0.93 14.22 -0.17
CA ALA A 93 0.21 13.95 1.07
C ALA A 93 0.66 14.92 2.17
N ILE A 94 -0.24 15.23 3.08
CA ILE A 94 0.01 16.09 4.23
C ILE A 94 -0.37 15.37 5.52
N MET A 95 0.40 15.59 6.58
CA MET A 95 0.11 15.12 7.92
C MET A 95 -0.19 16.31 8.82
N TRP A 96 -1.25 16.19 9.64
CA TRP A 96 -1.60 17.20 10.64
C TRP A 96 -1.23 16.71 12.05
N SER A 97 -0.68 17.59 12.89
CA SER A 97 -0.20 17.26 14.25
C SER A 97 -1.29 16.77 15.20
N CYS A 98 -2.54 17.20 15.00
CA CYS A 98 -3.67 16.86 15.87
C CYS A 98 -4.02 15.37 15.90
N CYS A 99 -3.88 14.67 14.78
CA CYS A 99 -4.25 13.26 14.65
C CYS A 99 -3.14 12.39 14.06
N CYS A 100 -2.06 13.00 13.56
CA CYS A 100 -0.93 12.35 12.88
C CYS A 100 -1.37 11.42 11.75
N LYS A 101 -2.51 11.74 11.10
CA LYS A 101 -2.98 11.03 9.91
C LYS A 101 -2.52 11.74 8.65
N ARG A 102 -1.97 10.96 7.73
CA ARG A 102 -1.64 11.41 6.38
C ARG A 102 -2.90 11.38 5.53
N ILE A 103 -3.19 12.50 4.86
CA ILE A 103 -4.29 12.63 3.91
C ILE A 103 -3.73 13.09 2.57
N CYS A 104 -4.38 12.77 1.46
CA CYS A 104 -3.95 13.26 0.15
C CYS A 104 -4.18 14.77 0.02
N ASN A 105 -3.34 15.43 -0.79
CA ASN A 105 -3.47 16.87 -1.04
C ASN A 105 -4.82 17.24 -1.66
N GLY A 106 -5.46 16.32 -2.40
CA GLY A 106 -6.82 16.54 -2.92
C GLY A 106 -7.84 16.76 -1.82
N CYS A 107 -7.91 15.85 -0.83
CA CYS A 107 -8.81 16.01 0.31
C CYS A 107 -8.46 17.23 1.17
N ASN A 108 -7.17 17.54 1.32
CA ASN A 108 -6.75 18.75 2.01
C ASN A 108 -7.20 20.03 1.28
N TYR A 109 -7.03 20.06 -0.03
CA TYR A 109 -7.44 21.18 -0.87
C TYR A 109 -8.96 21.38 -0.84
N SER A 110 -9.75 20.31 -1.03
CA SER A 110 -11.21 20.38 -0.91
C SER A 110 -11.66 20.89 0.46
N ASN A 111 -10.91 20.57 1.53
CA ASN A 111 -11.19 21.12 2.84
C ASN A 111 -10.95 22.63 2.90
N MET A 112 -9.81 23.10 2.39
CA MET A 112 -9.46 24.52 2.34
C MET A 112 -10.46 25.32 1.49
N THR A 113 -10.87 24.79 0.33
CA THR A 113 -11.87 25.45 -0.53
C THR A 113 -13.18 25.67 0.20
N ARG A 114 -13.72 24.63 0.87
CA ARG A 114 -14.94 24.74 1.67
C ARG A 114 -14.80 25.80 2.79
N GLU A 115 -13.64 25.83 3.44
CA GLU A 115 -13.38 26.79 4.52
C GLU A 115 -13.33 28.22 4.00
N MET A 116 -12.72 28.47 2.84
CA MET A 116 -12.69 29.78 2.20
C MET A 116 -14.08 30.24 1.75
N GLU A 117 -14.81 29.39 1.02
CA GLU A 117 -16.16 29.71 0.52
C GLU A 117 -17.15 29.98 1.66
N GLY A 118 -17.04 29.22 2.75
CA GLY A 118 -17.89 29.38 3.92
C GLY A 118 -17.39 30.39 4.96
N SER A 119 -16.24 31.05 4.73
CA SER A 119 -15.57 31.88 5.74
C SER A 119 -15.40 31.19 7.11
N LEU A 120 -15.07 29.90 7.07
CA LEU A 120 -14.91 29.05 8.25
C LEU A 120 -13.48 29.08 8.78
N LYS A 121 -13.32 28.77 10.07
CA LYS A 121 -12.00 28.57 10.68
C LYS A 121 -11.27 27.39 10.05
N HIS A 122 -9.95 27.52 9.86
CA HIS A 122 -9.12 26.43 9.36
C HIS A 122 -9.05 25.26 10.34
N THR A 123 -9.38 24.06 9.86
CA THR A 123 -9.43 22.82 10.65
C THR A 123 -8.77 21.66 9.92
N CYS A 124 -8.34 20.65 10.67
CA CYS A 124 -7.88 19.39 10.09
C CYS A 124 -9.00 18.73 9.27
N ALA A 125 -8.72 18.37 8.01
CA ALA A 125 -9.71 17.74 7.15
C ALA A 125 -10.21 16.37 7.66
N PHE A 126 -9.41 15.68 8.46
CA PHE A 126 -9.76 14.37 9.03
C PHE A 126 -10.52 14.50 10.34
N CYS A 127 -9.91 15.08 11.39
CA CYS A 127 -10.51 15.10 12.73
C CYS A 127 -11.20 16.41 13.10
N ARG A 128 -11.26 17.40 12.20
CA ARG A 128 -11.91 18.72 12.38
C ARG A 128 -11.39 19.58 13.54
N LEU A 129 -10.29 19.18 14.17
CA LEU A 129 -9.66 20.00 15.21
C LEU A 129 -9.11 21.28 14.59
N SER A 130 -9.27 22.40 15.30
CA SER A 130 -8.69 23.67 14.89
C SER A 130 -7.19 23.56 14.70
N PHE A 131 -6.66 24.29 13.72
CA PHE A 131 -5.23 24.37 13.51
C PHE A 131 -4.53 24.95 14.76
N PRO A 132 -3.42 24.32 15.24
CA PRO A 132 -2.66 24.85 16.36
C PRO A 132 -2.06 26.21 16.02
N THR A 133 -1.97 27.07 17.02
CA THR A 133 -1.49 28.46 16.89
C THR A 133 -0.05 28.64 17.36
N SER A 134 0.50 27.66 18.09
CA SER A 134 1.87 27.69 18.59
C SER A 134 2.63 26.37 18.38
N GLN A 135 3.96 26.44 18.51
CA GLN A 135 4.82 25.27 18.41
C GLN A 135 4.63 24.32 19.60
N GLU A 136 4.30 24.85 20.78
CA GLU A 136 3.98 24.08 21.98
C GLU A 136 2.69 23.27 21.78
N GLU A 137 1.67 23.86 21.14
CA GLU A 137 0.43 23.14 20.82
C GLU A 137 0.67 22.01 19.80
N ILE A 138 1.53 22.25 18.80
CA ILE A 138 1.95 21.24 17.84
C ILE A 138 2.64 20.07 18.56
N GLU A 139 3.60 20.38 19.43
CA GLU A 139 4.35 19.39 20.20
C GLU A 139 3.44 18.58 21.13
N LEU A 140 2.55 19.26 21.87
CA LEU A 140 1.58 18.62 22.74
C LEU A 140 0.67 17.66 21.96
N ASN A 141 0.19 18.07 20.79
CA ASN A 141 -0.66 17.22 19.95
C ASN A 141 0.09 15.98 19.45
N ILE A 142 1.35 16.12 19.03
CA ILE A 142 2.19 14.99 18.62
C ILE A 142 2.42 14.05 19.80
N MET A 143 2.80 14.57 20.96
CA MET A 143 3.09 13.74 22.13
C MET A 143 1.88 12.96 22.63
N LYS A 144 0.67 13.55 22.62
CA LYS A 144 -0.59 12.81 22.88
C LYS A 144 -0.77 11.60 21.96
N ARG A 145 -0.33 11.69 20.70
CA ARG A 145 -0.40 10.59 19.73
C ARG A 145 0.74 9.58 19.93
N VAL A 146 1.93 10.04 20.34
CA VAL A 146 3.06 9.18 20.72
C VAL A 146 2.72 8.31 21.94
N GLU A 147 2.01 8.85 22.94
CA GLU A 147 1.60 8.13 24.15
C GLU A 147 0.69 6.95 23.86
N VAL A 148 -0.14 7.05 22.82
CA VAL A 148 -1.00 5.94 22.33
C VAL A 148 -0.32 5.08 21.25
N ASN A 149 1.01 5.18 21.12
CA ASN A 149 1.83 4.43 20.17
C ASN A 149 1.40 4.60 18.70
N ASP A 150 0.96 5.80 18.30
CA ASP A 150 0.74 6.10 16.88
C ASP A 150 2.11 6.11 16.14
N PRO A 151 2.34 5.24 15.14
CA PRO A 151 3.64 5.14 14.47
C PRO A 151 4.01 6.41 13.71
N GLY A 152 3.03 7.04 13.05
CA GLY A 152 3.21 8.29 12.30
C GLY A 152 3.59 9.45 13.21
N ALA A 153 2.94 9.56 14.38
CA ALA A 153 3.32 10.56 15.39
C ALA A 153 4.74 10.35 15.93
N THR A 154 5.10 9.10 16.17
CA THR A 154 6.43 8.73 16.68
C THR A 154 7.52 9.04 15.65
N GLN A 155 7.25 8.76 14.37
CA GLN A 155 8.14 9.09 13.26
C GLN A 155 8.27 10.62 13.08
N GLU A 156 7.16 11.36 13.13
CA GLU A 156 7.15 12.83 13.06
C GLU A 156 8.02 13.46 14.16
N LYS A 157 7.93 12.95 15.40
CA LYS A 157 8.75 13.42 16.50
C LYS A 157 10.24 13.20 16.24
N GLY A 158 10.60 12.04 15.69
CA GLY A 158 11.97 11.74 15.26
C GLY A 158 12.48 12.72 14.19
N TRP A 159 11.63 13.06 13.22
CA TRP A 159 11.96 14.02 12.16
C TRP A 159 12.21 15.44 12.69
N ARG A 160 11.40 15.91 13.64
CA ARG A 160 11.60 17.21 14.29
C ARG A 160 12.93 17.28 15.02
N LEU A 161 13.24 16.29 15.85
CA LEU A 161 14.51 16.20 16.58
C LEU A 161 15.71 16.17 15.62
N TYR A 162 15.58 15.45 14.50
CA TYR A 162 16.62 15.40 13.48
C TYR A 162 16.92 16.79 12.89
N ASN A 163 15.88 17.56 12.58
CA ASN A 163 16.01 18.94 12.07
C ASN A 163 16.56 19.91 13.12
N GLU A 164 16.23 19.69 14.40
CA GLU A 164 16.80 20.39 15.55
C GLU A 164 18.25 19.98 15.85
N ARG A 165 18.80 19.03 15.09
CA ARG A 165 20.15 18.45 15.23
C ARG A 165 20.34 17.61 16.51
N ASP A 166 19.26 17.23 17.18
CA ASP A 166 19.28 16.18 18.20
C ASP A 166 19.21 14.80 17.54
N TYR A 167 20.35 14.37 17.00
CA TYR A 167 20.45 13.07 16.32
C TYR A 167 20.29 11.89 17.28
N LYS A 168 20.58 12.06 18.57
CA LYS A 168 20.41 10.97 19.54
C LYS A 168 18.92 10.75 19.81
N GLY A 169 18.19 11.82 20.12
CA GLY A 169 16.75 11.77 20.29
C GLY A 169 16.04 11.28 19.01
N ALA A 170 16.43 11.80 17.85
CA ALA A 170 15.87 11.34 16.56
C ALA A 170 16.03 9.83 16.36
N PHE A 171 17.21 9.28 16.66
CA PHE A 171 17.46 7.84 16.56
C PHE A 171 16.54 7.03 17.46
N GLU A 172 16.36 7.45 18.72
CA GLU A 172 15.50 6.76 19.68
C GLU A 172 14.04 6.72 19.20
N TYR A 173 13.52 7.84 18.70
CA TYR A 173 12.16 7.93 18.18
C TYR A 173 11.97 7.15 16.89
N TYR A 174 12.90 7.23 15.93
CA TYR A 174 12.82 6.39 14.73
C TYR A 174 12.92 4.90 15.06
N ALA A 175 13.77 4.50 16.01
CA ALA A 175 13.83 3.11 16.47
C ALA A 175 12.50 2.65 17.10
N LYS A 176 11.83 3.53 17.85
CA LYS A 176 10.49 3.25 18.40
C LYS A 176 9.44 3.12 17.28
N ALA A 177 9.40 4.04 16.32
CA ALA A 177 8.45 3.98 15.20
C ALA A 177 8.68 2.76 14.30
N ALA A 178 9.93 2.42 14.01
CA ALA A 178 10.30 1.22 13.25
C ALA A 178 9.83 -0.07 13.95
N LYS A 179 9.96 -0.16 15.28
CA LYS A 179 9.40 -1.29 16.06
C LYS A 179 7.87 -1.41 15.95
N LEU A 180 7.18 -0.31 15.65
CA LEU A 180 5.74 -0.29 15.40
C LEU A 180 5.38 -0.57 13.93
N GLY A 181 6.37 -0.86 13.07
CA GLY A 181 6.17 -1.19 11.65
C GLY A 181 6.20 0.00 10.70
N ASP A 182 6.62 1.18 11.15
CA ASP A 182 6.71 2.37 10.28
C ASP A 182 7.88 2.26 9.29
N ALA A 183 7.56 2.14 8.00
CA ALA A 183 8.54 1.95 6.93
C ALA A 183 9.44 3.18 6.71
N GLU A 184 8.92 4.40 6.90
CA GLU A 184 9.70 5.63 6.76
C GLU A 184 10.75 5.74 7.88
N ALA A 185 10.39 5.38 9.11
CA ALA A 185 11.31 5.30 10.23
C ALA A 185 12.43 4.28 10.00
N HIS A 186 12.13 3.13 9.39
CA HIS A 186 13.16 2.16 8.98
C HIS A 186 14.17 2.78 7.99
N CYS A 187 13.68 3.47 6.95
CA CYS A 187 14.53 4.16 5.99
C CYS A 187 15.39 5.25 6.66
N ASN A 188 14.80 6.05 7.56
CA ASN A 188 15.51 7.11 8.28
C ASN A 188 16.61 6.55 9.18
N LEU A 189 16.36 5.44 9.90
CA LEU A 189 17.42 4.75 10.66
C LEU A 189 18.57 4.30 9.77
N ALA A 190 18.26 3.70 8.60
CA ALA A 190 19.28 3.27 7.66
C ALA A 190 20.15 4.44 7.19
N CYS A 191 19.53 5.57 6.85
CA CYS A 191 20.24 6.81 6.51
C CYS A 191 21.15 7.30 7.64
N MET A 192 20.69 7.25 8.90
CA MET A 192 21.50 7.64 10.06
C MET A 192 22.71 6.73 10.27
N TYR A 193 22.58 5.41 10.06
CA TYR A 193 23.71 4.49 10.12
C TYR A 193 24.73 4.76 9.00
N ILE A 194 24.28 4.98 7.76
CA ILE A 194 25.16 5.29 6.63
C ILE A 194 25.88 6.62 6.86
N GLY A 195 25.16 7.66 7.30
CA GLY A 195 25.75 8.96 7.61
C GLY A 195 26.83 8.88 8.68
N ARG A 196 26.58 8.11 9.75
CA ARG A 196 27.58 7.88 10.82
C ARG A 196 28.79 7.09 10.32
N ALA A 197 28.59 6.12 9.42
CA ALA A 197 29.67 5.37 8.79
C ALA A 197 30.54 6.23 7.84
N LEU A 198 29.96 7.24 7.20
CA LEU A 198 30.70 8.20 6.36
C LEU A 198 31.55 9.19 7.19
N VAL A 199 31.12 9.54 8.40
CA VAL A 199 31.88 10.38 9.33
C VAL A 199 33.09 9.62 9.90
N LEU A 200 32.92 8.34 10.26
CA LEU A 200 33.99 7.50 10.82
C LEU A 200 35.01 6.99 9.78
N ARG A 201 34.70 7.06 8.48
CA ARG A 201 35.66 6.73 7.40
C ARG A 201 36.56 7.89 7.00
N LYS A 202 36.32 9.10 7.52
CA LYS A 202 37.10 10.33 7.24
C LYS A 202 38.05 10.73 8.38
N THR A 203 38.09 9.94 9.45
CA THR A 203 39.02 10.06 10.59
C THR A 203 39.97 8.88 10.58
#